data_AF-G5H5S6-F1
#
_entry.id   AF-G5H5S6-F1
#
_cell.length_a   1.000
_cell.length_b   1.000
_cell.length_c   1.000
_cell.angle_alpha   90.00
_cell.angle_beta   90.00
_cell.angle_gamma   90.00
#
_symmetry.space_group_name_H-M   'P 1'
#
loop_
_entity.id
_entity.type
_entity.pdbx_description
1 polymer ?
#
loop_
_entity_poly.entity_id
_entity_poly.type
_entity_poly.pdbx_seq_one_letter_code
_entity_poly.pdbx_strand_id
1 'polypeptide(L)'
;MNQDIGRAIVFSIPVVSAAVSLIMISLDTTRSSNTVNRKIHYSIITVYCLMMLYWSGQVMHSVDRDAFIAYLPVSFSSFSFIPVFLYLITYIITGTGERERFPAYHFVLPLCLTVTICMIAFIVPFRQRWSAIYDNGVSLTSAIVDTTFIVCILLNILYSGLSLLRIKSYKRQVTDYSADIYRMSLDWLSFIILFRVVLQILPIAGLVLGIGLFNKLGFIWAFTILPAVFTHIVLCLNILSENYVIIEPVTAKEKEITASGNYAQLGRQRVEKYLENKKPYLNPEFKITDMARDLFSNRTYISAFINREYGVNFNRFINNYRLKEVERLRSEAVQKKQKVSSLEIVIHAGFSNYRSYFRAKNLVNNDAVSIDKKWN
;
A
#
# COMPACT_ATOMS: atom_id res chain seq x y z
N MET A 1 35.79 -2.15 19.29
CA MET A 1 36.29 -2.33 17.91
C MET A 1 35.58 -3.46 17.16
N ASN A 2 35.74 -4.76 17.50
CA ASN A 2 35.04 -5.84 16.76
C ASN A 2 33.50 -5.78 16.85
N GLN A 3 32.94 -5.35 17.98
CA GLN A 3 31.48 -5.22 18.13
C GLN A 3 30.90 -4.02 17.38
N ASP A 4 31.65 -2.91 17.29
CA ASP A 4 31.22 -1.68 16.63
C ASP A 4 31.20 -1.85 15.10
N ILE A 5 32.22 -2.50 14.55
CA ILE A 5 32.29 -2.88 13.13
C ILE A 5 31.17 -3.86 12.79
N GLY A 6 30.90 -4.85 13.66
CA GLY A 6 29.78 -5.78 13.49
C GLY A 6 28.42 -5.07 13.41
N ARG A 7 28.17 -4.08 14.28
CA ARG A 7 26.93 -3.27 14.25
C ARG A 7 26.84 -2.43 12.99
N ALA A 8 27.94 -1.83 12.56
CA ALA A 8 27.99 -1.05 11.33
C ALA A 8 27.64 -1.88 10.08
N ILE A 9 28.20 -3.08 9.97
CA ILE A 9 27.86 -4.03 8.89
C ILE A 9 26.36 -4.32 8.94
N VAL A 10 25.82 -4.62 10.12
CA VAL A 10 24.42 -4.96 10.30
C VAL A 10 23.48 -3.79 9.94
N PHE A 11 23.81 -2.55 10.30
CA PHE A 11 23.06 -1.35 9.90
C PHE A 11 23.24 -0.93 8.43
N SER A 12 24.28 -1.42 7.76
CA SER A 12 24.46 -1.18 6.32
C SER A 12 23.47 -1.98 5.46
N ILE A 13 22.93 -3.10 5.97
CA ILE A 13 22.02 -3.99 5.21
C ILE A 13 20.74 -3.24 4.76
N PRO A 14 20.03 -2.49 5.63
CA PRO A 14 18.92 -1.65 5.19
C PRO A 14 19.28 -0.59 4.16
N VAL A 15 20.49 0.00 4.24
CA VAL A 15 20.97 0.97 3.25
C VAL A 15 21.09 0.31 1.88
N VAL A 16 21.75 -0.85 1.81
CA VAL A 16 21.93 -1.61 0.57
C VAL A 16 20.58 -2.07 -0.01
N SER A 17 19.69 -2.62 0.82
CA SER A 17 18.35 -3.05 0.35
C SER A 17 17.49 -1.90 -0.17
N ALA A 18 17.57 -0.71 0.44
CA ALA A 18 16.90 0.49 -0.05
C ALA A 18 17.52 0.97 -1.38
N ALA A 19 18.84 0.94 -1.51
CA ALA A 19 19.55 1.30 -2.75
C ALA A 19 19.17 0.38 -3.91
N VAL A 20 19.17 -0.94 -3.69
CA VAL A 20 18.74 -1.92 -4.70
C VAL A 20 17.29 -1.68 -5.12
N SER A 21 16.39 -1.47 -4.16
CA SER A 21 14.97 -1.19 -4.44
C SER A 21 14.78 0.11 -5.22
N LEU A 22 15.54 1.16 -4.88
CA LEU A 22 15.54 2.44 -5.59
C LEU A 22 15.97 2.27 -7.06
N ILE A 23 17.04 1.52 -7.31
CA ILE A 23 17.52 1.25 -8.67
C ILE A 23 16.46 0.50 -9.48
N MET A 24 15.86 -0.55 -8.89
CA MET A 24 14.81 -1.33 -9.56
C MET A 24 13.60 -0.46 -9.96
N ILE A 25 13.09 0.37 -9.04
CA ILE A 25 11.95 1.27 -9.32
C ILE A 25 12.33 2.35 -10.34
N SER A 26 13.57 2.87 -10.28
CA SER A 26 14.04 3.88 -11.23
C SER A 26 14.08 3.34 -12.67
N LEU A 27 14.52 2.08 -12.84
CA LEU A 27 14.51 1.41 -14.15
C LEU A 27 13.08 1.23 -14.68
N ASP A 28 12.15 0.82 -13.82
CA ASP A 28 10.74 0.63 -14.21
C ASP A 28 10.03 1.95 -14.56
N THR A 29 10.42 3.05 -13.92
CA THR A 29 9.89 4.39 -14.21
C THR A 29 10.09 4.80 -15.68
N THR A 30 11.16 4.33 -16.32
CA THR A 30 11.43 4.62 -17.74
C THR A 30 10.48 3.89 -18.70
N ARG A 31 9.83 2.82 -18.22
CA ARG A 31 8.88 2.00 -19.00
C ARG A 31 7.43 2.42 -18.83
N SER A 32 7.12 3.14 -17.75
CA SER A 32 5.74 3.51 -17.42
C SER A 32 5.25 4.72 -18.22
N SER A 33 4.23 4.51 -19.06
CA SER A 33 3.57 5.58 -19.83
C SER A 33 2.50 6.34 -19.02
N ASN A 34 2.05 5.78 -17.90
CA ASN A 34 0.96 6.33 -17.10
C ASN A 34 1.48 7.40 -16.11
N THR A 35 0.94 8.62 -16.20
CA THR A 35 1.31 9.75 -15.33
C THR A 35 1.05 9.50 -13.84
N VAL A 36 0.03 8.69 -13.49
CA VAL A 36 -0.26 8.33 -12.09
C VAL A 36 0.76 7.33 -11.58
N ASN A 37 1.08 6.31 -12.37
CA ASN A 37 2.10 5.32 -12.01
C ASN A 37 3.47 6.00 -11.84
N ARG A 38 3.81 6.95 -12.71
CA ARG A 38 5.03 7.77 -12.56
C ARG A 38 5.07 8.60 -11.26
N LYS A 39 3.93 9.15 -10.80
CA LYS A 39 3.86 9.82 -9.48
C LYS A 39 4.08 8.85 -8.32
N ILE A 40 3.54 7.64 -8.41
CA ILE A 40 3.76 6.58 -7.41
C ILE A 40 5.26 6.24 -7.37
N HIS A 41 5.89 6.01 -8.53
CA HIS A 41 7.32 5.72 -8.64
C HIS A 41 8.19 6.83 -8.05
N TYR A 42 7.97 8.09 -8.40
CA TYR A 42 8.75 9.20 -7.81
C TYR A 42 8.58 9.27 -6.29
N SER A 43 7.36 9.08 -5.79
CA SER A 43 7.12 9.09 -4.34
C SER A 43 7.87 7.95 -3.62
N ILE A 44 7.94 6.77 -4.24
CA ILE A 44 8.66 5.61 -3.71
C ILE A 44 10.18 5.80 -3.77
N ILE A 45 10.70 6.36 -4.85
CA ILE A 45 12.11 6.73 -4.96
C ILE A 45 12.47 7.69 -3.82
N THR A 46 11.63 8.70 -3.56
CA THR A 46 11.82 9.59 -2.40
C THR A 46 11.82 8.83 -1.07
N VAL A 47 10.90 7.88 -0.87
CA VAL A 47 10.89 7.03 0.34
C VAL A 47 12.19 6.26 0.50
N TYR A 48 12.69 5.61 -0.56
CA TYR A 48 13.96 4.87 -0.47
C TYR A 48 15.17 5.79 -0.25
N CYS A 49 15.20 6.98 -0.85
CA CYS A 49 16.22 7.98 -0.53
C CYS A 49 16.22 8.36 0.96
N LEU A 50 15.05 8.66 1.53
CA LEU A 50 14.92 9.00 2.94
C LEU A 50 15.29 7.82 3.85
N MET A 51 14.92 6.60 3.47
CA MET A 51 15.32 5.39 4.19
C MET A 51 16.84 5.21 4.19
N MET A 52 17.52 5.41 3.05
CA MET A 52 18.98 5.36 2.98
C MET A 52 19.61 6.40 3.90
N LEU A 53 19.16 7.66 3.84
CA LEU A 53 19.67 8.73 4.70
C LEU A 53 19.48 8.39 6.19
N TYR A 54 18.30 7.92 6.59
CA TYR A 54 18.05 7.50 7.96
C TYR A 54 19.02 6.39 8.42
N TRP A 55 19.15 5.32 7.64
CA TRP A 55 19.98 4.17 7.99
C TRP A 55 21.49 4.46 7.92
N SER A 56 21.93 5.35 7.03
CA SER A 56 23.31 5.87 7.02
C SER A 56 23.66 6.54 8.35
N GLY A 57 22.71 7.24 8.97
CA GLY A 57 22.89 7.78 10.33
C GLY A 57 23.16 6.69 11.37
N GLN A 58 22.47 5.54 11.30
CA GLN A 58 22.68 4.42 12.22
C GLN A 58 24.05 3.73 12.03
N VAL A 59 24.53 3.69 10.79
CA VAL A 59 25.90 3.25 10.48
C VAL A 59 26.91 4.21 11.11
N MET A 60 26.75 5.52 10.91
CA MET A 60 27.63 6.53 11.52
C MET A 60 27.62 6.41 13.05
N HIS A 61 26.45 6.29 13.68
CA HIS A 61 26.32 6.09 15.13
C HIS A 61 27.17 4.92 15.65
N SER A 62 27.39 3.89 14.83
CA SER A 62 28.14 2.70 15.20
C SER A 62 29.64 2.82 14.97
N VAL A 63 30.09 3.50 13.92
CA VAL A 63 31.51 3.59 13.53
C VAL A 63 32.17 4.87 14.06
N ASP A 64 31.47 5.99 13.93
CA ASP A 64 31.96 7.33 14.20
C ASP A 64 30.82 8.18 14.79
N ARG A 65 30.82 8.25 16.12
CA ARG A 65 29.85 9.02 16.88
C ARG A 65 29.96 10.52 16.57
N ASP A 66 31.14 11.05 16.21
CA ASP A 66 31.31 12.48 15.96
C ASP A 66 30.64 12.84 14.63
N ALA A 67 30.86 12.00 13.62
CA ALA A 67 30.13 12.08 12.36
C ALA A 67 28.62 11.95 12.56
N PHE A 68 28.15 11.07 13.45
CA PHE A 68 26.73 10.95 13.75
C PHE A 68 26.11 12.23 14.34
N ILE A 69 26.78 12.88 15.31
CA ILE A 69 26.29 14.13 15.90
C ILE A 69 26.21 15.24 14.85
N ALA A 70 27.14 15.29 13.90
CA ALA A 70 27.06 16.20 12.76
C ALA A 70 25.91 15.86 11.80
N TYR A 71 25.65 14.56 11.58
CA TYR A 71 24.63 14.04 10.67
C TYR A 71 23.21 13.97 11.26
N LEU A 72 23.07 14.18 12.57
CA LEU A 72 21.81 14.07 13.31
C LEU A 72 20.62 14.78 12.64
N PRO A 73 20.75 16.03 12.14
CA PRO A 73 19.62 16.72 11.50
C PRO A 73 19.10 16.02 10.25
N VAL A 74 20.00 15.43 9.46
CA VAL A 74 19.65 14.71 8.24
C VAL A 74 18.93 13.41 8.59
N SER A 75 19.44 12.65 9.56
CA SER A 75 18.84 11.38 9.97
C SER A 75 17.43 11.59 10.55
N PHE A 76 17.25 12.55 11.46
CA PHE A 76 15.96 12.82 12.09
C PHE A 76 14.93 13.43 11.13
N SER A 77 15.37 14.34 10.25
CA SER A 77 14.50 14.87 9.19
C SER A 77 14.04 13.76 8.25
N SER A 78 14.96 12.85 7.86
CA SER A 78 14.57 11.71 7.03
C SER A 78 13.53 10.83 7.73
N PHE A 79 13.71 10.56 9.03
CA PHE A 79 12.77 9.79 9.83
C PHE A 79 11.38 10.42 9.94
N SER A 80 11.28 11.76 9.98
CA SER A 80 10.00 12.47 10.05
C SER A 80 9.25 12.49 8.71
N PHE A 81 9.96 12.55 7.58
CA PHE A 81 9.35 12.58 6.24
C PHE A 81 8.91 11.21 5.73
N ILE A 82 9.61 10.12 6.08
CA ILE A 82 9.27 8.74 5.65
C ILE A 82 7.78 8.40 5.77
N PRO A 83 7.11 8.56 6.93
CA PRO A 83 5.71 8.21 7.09
C PRO A 83 4.76 9.11 6.27
N VAL A 84 5.12 10.37 6.03
CA VAL A 84 4.32 11.30 5.20
C VAL A 84 4.35 10.88 3.73
N PHE A 85 5.51 10.49 3.21
CA PHE A 85 5.62 9.98 1.84
C PHE A 85 4.96 8.61 1.67
N LEU A 86 5.02 7.72 2.67
CA LEU A 86 4.23 6.48 2.65
C LEU A 86 2.72 6.75 2.64
N TYR A 87 2.27 7.74 3.40
CA TYR A 87 0.88 8.17 3.37
C TYR A 87 0.52 8.79 2.01
N LEU A 88 1.41 9.58 1.38
CA LEU A 88 1.23 10.10 0.03
C LEU A 88 1.05 8.96 -0.99
N ILE A 89 1.86 7.90 -0.92
CA ILE A 89 1.71 6.72 -1.79
C ILE A 89 0.33 6.08 -1.56
N THR A 90 -0.03 5.86 -0.30
CA THR A 90 -1.34 5.31 0.06
C THR A 90 -2.45 6.20 -0.47
N TYR A 91 -2.32 7.52 -0.36
CA TYR A 91 -3.26 8.52 -0.84
C TYR A 91 -3.44 8.46 -2.36
N ILE A 92 -2.34 8.34 -3.12
CA ILE A 92 -2.39 8.24 -4.58
C ILE A 92 -3.06 6.92 -5.00
N ILE A 93 -2.68 5.79 -4.39
CA ILE A 93 -3.24 4.47 -4.70
C ILE A 93 -4.74 4.40 -4.35
N THR A 94 -5.13 5.02 -3.23
CA THR A 94 -6.52 5.02 -2.74
C THR A 94 -7.38 6.15 -3.30
N GLY A 95 -6.86 6.93 -4.26
CA GLY A 95 -7.60 8.02 -4.89
C GLY A 95 -8.85 7.52 -5.60
N THR A 96 -9.99 8.16 -5.33
CA THR A 96 -11.32 7.76 -5.84
C THR A 96 -11.67 8.43 -7.18
N GLY A 97 -10.67 9.04 -7.83
CA GLY A 97 -10.82 9.69 -9.13
C GLY A 97 -11.32 11.14 -9.07
N GLU A 98 -11.71 11.66 -7.89
CA GLU A 98 -11.76 13.11 -7.71
C GLU A 98 -10.32 13.64 -7.66
N ARG A 99 -10.04 14.75 -8.36
CA ARG A 99 -8.69 15.37 -8.41
C ARG A 99 -8.37 16.05 -7.07
N GLU A 100 -8.54 15.34 -5.97
CA GLU A 100 -8.10 15.79 -4.66
C GLU A 100 -6.58 15.78 -4.67
N ARG A 101 -5.97 16.96 -4.84
CA ARG A 101 -4.52 17.11 -4.68
C ARG A 101 -4.18 16.72 -3.24
N PHE A 102 -3.07 16.01 -3.07
CA PHE A 102 -2.56 15.72 -1.73
C PHE A 102 -2.38 17.04 -0.97
N PRO A 103 -3.05 17.22 0.19
CA PRO A 103 -2.99 18.50 0.87
C PRO A 103 -1.58 18.82 1.36
N ALA A 104 -1.07 20.00 0.98
CA ALA A 104 0.31 20.40 1.29
C ALA A 104 0.57 20.55 2.80
N TYR A 105 -0.47 20.73 3.62
CA TYR A 105 -0.34 20.89 5.07
C TYR A 105 0.29 19.66 5.75
N HIS A 106 0.19 18.47 5.15
CA HIS A 106 0.83 17.26 5.67
C HIS A 106 2.36 17.36 5.74
N PHE A 107 2.97 18.21 4.91
CA PHE A 107 4.40 18.48 4.93
C PHE A 107 4.81 19.57 5.92
N VAL A 108 3.87 20.37 6.43
CA VAL A 108 4.18 21.50 7.33
C VAL A 108 4.81 21.01 8.63
N LEU A 109 4.21 20.00 9.27
CA LEU A 109 4.72 19.50 10.55
C LEU A 109 6.14 18.89 10.44
N PRO A 110 6.44 17.95 9.50
CA PRO A 110 7.81 17.49 9.29
C PRO A 110 8.79 18.61 8.93
N LEU A 111 8.37 19.60 8.14
CA LEU A 111 9.21 20.73 7.75
C LEU A 111 9.55 21.62 8.95
N CYS A 112 8.56 21.97 9.78
CA CYS A 112 8.79 22.71 11.01
C CYS A 112 9.75 21.95 11.94
N LEU A 113 9.60 20.62 12.04
CA LEU A 113 10.49 19.77 12.82
C LEU A 113 11.93 19.80 12.28
N THR A 114 12.11 19.66 10.96
CA THR A 114 13.42 19.77 10.31
C THR A 114 14.07 21.13 10.56
N VAL A 115 13.34 22.24 10.39
CA VAL A 115 13.84 23.58 10.69
C VAL A 115 14.28 23.68 12.15
N THR A 116 13.47 23.14 13.07
CA THR A 116 13.77 23.15 14.51
C THR A 116 15.06 22.38 14.80
N ILE A 117 15.22 21.18 14.25
CA ILE A 117 16.41 20.35 14.44
C ILE A 117 17.66 21.01 13.87
N CYS A 118 17.55 21.60 12.67
CA CYS A 118 18.67 22.32 12.05
C CYS A 118 19.06 23.57 12.86
N MET A 119 18.08 24.33 13.37
CA MET A 119 18.33 25.48 14.23
C MET A 119 19.03 25.07 15.54
N ILE A 120 18.59 23.97 16.16
CA ILE A 120 19.27 23.41 17.34
C ILE A 120 20.70 23.01 17.02
N ALA A 121 20.93 22.34 15.88
CA ALA A 121 22.27 21.92 15.47
C ALA A 121 23.22 23.09 15.19
N PHE A 122 22.67 24.23 14.75
CA PHE A 122 23.40 25.47 14.49
C PHE A 122 23.71 26.25 15.78
N ILE A 123 22.73 26.40 16.67
CA ILE A 123 22.86 27.20 17.91
C ILE A 123 23.64 26.45 18.98
N VAL A 124 23.35 25.16 19.17
CA VAL A 124 23.90 24.38 20.29
C VAL A 124 25.29 23.85 19.93
N PRO A 125 26.33 24.16 20.73
CA PRO A 125 27.69 23.70 20.50
C PRO A 125 27.78 22.18 20.39
N PHE A 126 28.67 21.70 19.52
CA PHE A 126 28.86 20.28 19.24
C PHE A 126 29.04 19.44 20.53
N ARG A 127 29.88 19.90 21.46
CA ARG A 127 30.12 19.19 22.73
C ARG A 127 28.87 19.04 23.60
N GLN A 128 27.97 20.03 23.60
CA GLN A 128 26.72 19.95 24.35
C GLN A 128 25.75 18.96 23.70
N ARG A 129 25.69 18.92 22.36
CA ARG A 129 24.87 17.93 21.62
C ARG A 129 25.39 16.51 21.80
N TRP A 130 26.71 16.34 21.80
CA TRP A 130 27.36 15.06 22.11
C TRP A 130 26.99 14.58 23.51
N SER A 131 27.18 15.43 24.52
CA SER A 131 26.87 15.09 25.92
C SER A 131 25.39 14.77 26.10
N ALA A 132 24.50 15.51 25.45
CA ALA A 132 23.06 15.26 25.50
C ALA A 132 22.61 13.88 24.96
N ILE A 133 23.40 13.25 24.09
CA ILE A 133 23.07 11.96 23.46
C ILE A 133 23.83 10.80 24.13
N TYR A 134 25.07 11.02 24.54
CA TYR A 134 25.95 9.96 25.02
C TYR A 134 26.23 9.99 26.53
N ASP A 135 26.07 11.15 27.18
CA ASP A 135 26.17 11.24 28.63
C ASP A 135 24.77 11.14 29.25
N ASN A 136 24.64 10.39 30.35
CA ASN A 136 23.37 10.24 31.06
C ASN A 136 22.98 11.49 31.90
N GLY A 137 23.54 12.65 31.56
CA GLY A 137 23.27 13.91 32.24
C GLY A 137 21.94 14.51 31.79
N VAL A 138 21.08 14.85 32.74
CA VAL A 138 19.84 15.57 32.44
C VAL A 138 20.19 17.03 32.12
N SER A 139 19.97 17.45 30.88
CA SER A 139 20.17 18.82 30.41
C SER A 139 18.96 19.28 29.59
N LEU A 140 18.82 20.58 29.39
CA LEU A 140 17.80 21.12 28.49
C LEU A 140 17.95 20.54 27.07
N THR A 141 19.20 20.37 26.61
CA THR A 141 19.53 19.83 25.29
C THR A 141 19.09 18.36 25.15
N SER A 142 19.32 17.52 26.17
CA SER A 142 18.87 16.11 26.12
C SER A 142 17.34 16.01 26.11
N ALA A 143 16.65 16.80 26.94
CA ALA A 143 15.19 16.87 26.92
C ALA A 143 14.61 17.28 25.56
N ILE A 144 15.26 18.22 24.85
CA ILE A 144 14.86 18.64 23.50
C ILE A 144 15.06 17.50 22.48
N VAL A 145 16.19 16.78 22.53
CA VAL A 145 16.48 15.65 21.64
C VAL A 145 15.48 14.52 21.85
N ASP A 146 15.21 14.17 23.11
CA ASP A 146 14.24 13.13 23.47
C ASP A 146 12.82 13.50 23.02
N THR A 147 12.41 14.75 23.27
CA THR A 147 11.11 15.27 22.83
C THR A 147 10.98 15.21 21.31
N THR A 148 12.03 15.57 20.58
CA THR A 148 12.07 15.48 19.11
C THR A 148 11.88 14.04 18.64
N PHE A 149 12.53 13.08 19.30
CA PHE A 149 12.42 11.66 18.97
C PHE A 149 11.00 11.12 19.23
N ILE A 150 10.40 11.50 20.37
CA ILE A 150 9.01 11.17 20.70
C ILE A 150 8.06 11.74 19.64
N VAL A 151 8.23 13.00 19.24
CA VAL A 151 7.41 13.62 18.18
C VAL A 151 7.54 12.86 16.86
N CYS A 152 8.74 12.45 16.45
CA CYS A 152 8.95 11.62 15.27
C CYS A 152 8.22 10.26 15.36
N ILE A 153 8.28 9.60 16.52
CA ILE A 153 7.57 8.33 16.74
C ILE A 153 6.06 8.52 16.64
N LEU A 154 5.51 9.54 17.30
CA LEU A 154 4.08 9.86 17.26
C LEU A 154 3.62 10.16 15.83
N LEU A 155 4.44 10.88 15.05
CA LEU A 155 4.17 11.16 13.65
C LEU A 155 4.13 9.87 12.80
N ASN A 156 5.04 8.93 13.03
CA ASN A 156 5.03 7.62 12.39
C ASN A 156 3.74 6.82 12.70
N ILE A 157 3.31 6.83 13.97
CA ILE A 157 2.06 6.17 14.39
C ILE A 157 0.84 6.84 13.77
N LEU A 158 0.77 8.17 13.80
CA LEU A 158 -0.34 8.96 13.26
C LEU A 158 -0.56 8.67 11.76
N TYR A 159 0.49 8.80 10.95
CA TYR A 159 0.38 8.59 9.50
C TYR A 159 0.17 7.12 9.12
N SER A 160 0.63 6.18 9.95
CA SER A 160 0.29 4.76 9.82
C SER A 160 -1.22 4.54 10.03
N GLY A 161 -1.80 5.16 11.07
CA GLY A 161 -3.24 5.15 11.33
C GLY A 161 -4.05 5.75 10.19
N LEU A 162 -3.67 6.95 9.71
CA LEU A 162 -4.31 7.61 8.57
C LEU A 162 -4.26 6.75 7.30
N SER A 163 -3.12 6.08 7.04
CA SER A 163 -2.96 5.16 5.92
C SER A 163 -3.94 3.98 6.02
N LEU A 164 -4.04 3.35 7.18
CA LEU A 164 -4.96 2.23 7.41
C LEU A 164 -6.44 2.62 7.27
N LEU A 165 -6.83 3.80 7.78
CA LEU A 165 -8.19 4.33 7.63
C LEU A 165 -8.54 4.54 6.15
N ARG A 166 -7.60 5.06 5.35
CA ARG A 166 -7.82 5.26 3.92
C ARG A 166 -7.90 3.95 3.15
N ILE A 167 -7.05 2.97 3.47
CA ILE A 167 -7.13 1.63 2.89
C ILE A 167 -8.48 0.97 3.20
N LYS A 168 -8.99 1.11 4.43
CA LYS A 168 -10.32 0.60 4.81
C LYS A 168 -11.43 1.25 3.97
N SER A 169 -11.37 2.56 3.77
CA SER A 169 -12.32 3.28 2.91
C SER A 169 -12.22 2.82 1.44
N TYR A 170 -11.00 2.69 0.91
CA TYR A 170 -10.75 2.20 -0.46
C TYR A 170 -11.29 0.78 -0.67
N LYS A 171 -11.01 -0.16 0.24
CA LYS A 171 -11.51 -1.55 0.17
C LYS A 171 -13.03 -1.61 0.01
N ARG A 172 -13.75 -0.72 0.69
CA ARG A 172 -15.21 -0.62 0.60
C ARG A 172 -15.65 -0.19 -0.81
N GLN A 173 -14.96 0.78 -1.41
CA GLN A 173 -15.35 1.36 -2.71
C GLN A 173 -14.94 0.47 -3.91
N VAL A 174 -13.79 -0.20 -3.85
CA VAL A 174 -13.25 -0.96 -4.99
C VAL A 174 -14.01 -2.25 -5.22
N THR A 175 -14.66 -2.78 -4.17
CA THR A 175 -15.51 -3.97 -4.26
C THR A 175 -16.63 -3.83 -5.28
N ASP A 176 -17.10 -2.62 -5.52
CA ASP A 176 -18.14 -2.35 -6.52
C ASP A 176 -17.56 -1.91 -7.88
N TYR A 177 -16.23 -1.75 -7.98
CA TYR A 177 -15.54 -1.21 -9.16
C TYR A 177 -14.89 -2.30 -10.03
N SER A 178 -14.27 -3.32 -9.44
CA SER A 178 -13.52 -4.37 -10.15
C SER A 178 -14.07 -5.76 -9.84
N ALA A 179 -14.08 -6.64 -10.86
CA ALA A 179 -14.50 -8.03 -10.71
C ALA A 179 -13.43 -8.94 -10.06
N ASP A 180 -12.16 -8.56 -10.11
CA ASP A 180 -11.07 -9.32 -9.50
C ASP A 180 -10.61 -8.73 -8.16
N ILE A 181 -10.99 -9.40 -7.07
CA ILE A 181 -10.73 -8.99 -5.68
C ILE A 181 -9.25 -9.15 -5.29
N TYR A 182 -8.45 -9.95 -5.98
CA TYR A 182 -7.10 -10.25 -5.51
C TYR A 182 -6.13 -9.08 -5.65
N ARG A 183 -6.15 -8.36 -6.78
CA ARG A 183 -5.43 -7.08 -6.95
C ARG A 183 -6.00 -5.95 -6.06
N MET A 184 -7.18 -6.16 -5.47
CA MET A 184 -7.89 -5.15 -4.67
C MET A 184 -7.48 -5.13 -3.20
N SER A 185 -6.73 -6.13 -2.73
CA SER A 185 -6.71 -6.33 -1.29
C SER A 185 -5.95 -5.24 -0.55
N LEU A 186 -4.94 -4.57 -1.16
CA LEU A 186 -3.99 -3.71 -0.43
C LEU A 186 -3.57 -4.30 0.93
N ASP A 187 -3.71 -5.63 1.11
CA ASP A 187 -3.50 -6.31 2.38
C ASP A 187 -2.01 -6.32 2.64
N TRP A 188 -1.22 -6.42 1.57
CA TRP A 188 0.22 -6.23 1.60
C TRP A 188 0.58 -4.85 2.17
N LEU A 189 -0.14 -3.79 1.81
CA LEU A 189 0.15 -2.44 2.27
C LEU A 189 -0.28 -2.25 3.73
N SER A 190 -1.48 -2.73 4.12
CA SER A 190 -1.89 -2.76 5.53
C SER A 190 -0.93 -3.58 6.39
N PHE A 191 -0.48 -4.72 5.89
CA PHE A 191 0.48 -5.59 6.55
C PHE A 191 1.82 -4.90 6.73
N ILE A 192 2.39 -4.29 5.69
CA ILE A 192 3.64 -3.50 5.80
C ILE A 192 3.50 -2.39 6.84
N ILE A 193 2.39 -1.65 6.83
CA ILE A 193 2.18 -0.53 7.78
C ILE A 193 2.15 -1.06 9.22
N LEU A 194 1.34 -2.09 9.50
CA LEU A 194 1.25 -2.67 10.84
C LEU A 194 2.59 -3.29 11.28
N PHE A 195 3.22 -4.03 10.38
CA PHE A 195 4.51 -4.68 10.61
C PHE A 195 5.61 -3.66 10.93
N ARG A 196 5.64 -2.51 10.24
CA ARG A 196 6.54 -1.38 10.56
C ARG A 196 6.28 -0.81 11.94
N VAL A 197 5.03 -0.51 12.28
CA VAL A 197 4.71 0.05 13.60
C VAL A 197 5.11 -0.92 14.72
N VAL A 198 4.69 -2.18 14.61
CA VAL A 198 4.86 -3.17 15.68
C VAL A 198 6.31 -3.62 15.85
N LEU A 199 7.00 -3.92 14.74
CA LEU A 199 8.33 -4.52 14.82
C LEU A 199 9.47 -3.53 14.69
N GLN A 200 9.24 -2.35 14.11
CA GLN A 200 10.29 -1.35 13.95
C GLN A 200 10.12 -0.18 14.92
N ILE A 201 8.93 0.41 15.02
CA ILE A 201 8.73 1.66 15.79
C ILE A 201 8.55 1.41 17.30
N LEU A 202 7.74 0.43 17.70
CA LEU A 202 7.50 0.15 19.13
C LEU A 202 8.76 -0.27 19.90
N PRO A 203 9.66 -1.12 19.37
CA PRO A 203 10.90 -1.46 20.08
C PRO A 203 11.83 -0.26 20.23
N ILE A 204 11.91 0.60 19.20
CA ILE A 204 12.68 1.85 19.24
C ILE A 204 12.11 2.80 20.31
N ALA A 205 10.77 2.93 20.37
CA ALA A 205 10.10 3.72 21.40
C ALA A 205 10.34 3.16 22.80
N GLY A 206 10.27 1.83 22.97
CA GLY A 206 10.50 1.19 24.25
C GLY A 206 11.94 1.32 24.76
N LEU A 207 12.92 1.39 23.87
CA LEU A 207 14.31 1.73 24.22
C LEU A 207 14.44 3.16 24.74
N VAL A 208 13.83 4.13 24.05
CA VAL A 208 13.89 5.54 24.47
C VAL A 208 13.12 5.80 25.76
N LEU A 209 12.03 5.08 26.01
CA LEU A 209 11.28 5.14 27.27
C LEU A 209 11.92 4.36 28.41
N GLY A 210 13.08 3.72 28.20
CA GLY A 210 13.81 2.98 29.22
C GLY A 210 13.11 1.70 29.70
N ILE A 211 12.22 1.12 28.88
CA ILE A 211 11.46 -0.08 29.23
C ILE A 211 12.42 -1.28 29.29
N GLY A 212 12.61 -1.84 30.49
CA GLY A 212 13.62 -2.87 30.78
C GLY A 212 13.53 -4.16 29.94
N LEU A 213 12.37 -4.46 29.34
CA LEU A 213 12.19 -5.59 28.41
C LEU A 213 13.10 -5.45 27.18
N PHE A 214 13.24 -4.23 26.65
CA PHE A 214 14.01 -3.95 25.45
C PHE A 214 15.51 -3.79 25.74
N ASN A 215 15.89 -3.42 26.96
CA ASN A 215 17.29 -3.28 27.37
C ASN A 215 18.03 -4.62 27.56
N LYS A 216 17.32 -5.74 27.77
CA LYS A 216 17.93 -7.05 28.04
C LYS A 216 18.13 -7.94 26.81
N LEU A 217 17.46 -7.66 25.69
CA LEU A 217 17.61 -8.46 24.47
C LEU A 217 18.81 -7.95 23.64
N GLY A 218 19.94 -8.65 23.70
CA GLY A 218 21.08 -8.42 22.80
C GLY A 218 20.76 -8.56 21.30
N PHE A 219 19.60 -9.14 20.96
CA PHE A 219 19.06 -9.28 19.60
C PHE A 219 18.16 -8.13 19.13
N ILE A 220 18.00 -7.06 19.91
CA ILE A 220 17.02 -6.00 19.58
C ILE A 220 17.26 -5.35 18.22
N TRP A 221 18.52 -5.25 17.80
CA TRP A 221 18.89 -4.70 16.50
C TRP A 221 18.37 -5.55 15.35
N ALA A 222 18.36 -6.88 15.48
CA ALA A 222 17.77 -7.78 14.49
C ALA A 222 16.25 -7.54 14.34
N PHE A 223 15.56 -7.23 15.44
CA PHE A 223 14.14 -6.86 15.44
C PHE A 223 13.87 -5.52 14.74
N THR A 224 14.84 -4.62 14.64
CA THR A 224 14.64 -3.36 13.88
C THR A 224 15.05 -3.48 12.40
N ILE A 225 16.04 -4.30 12.09
CA ILE A 225 16.69 -4.35 10.77
C ILE A 225 16.01 -5.33 9.82
N LEU A 226 15.73 -6.55 10.28
CA LEU A 226 15.06 -7.55 9.44
C LEU A 226 13.69 -7.04 8.98
N PRO A 227 12.88 -6.39 9.83
CA PRO A 227 11.64 -5.81 9.38
C PRO A 227 11.82 -4.69 8.35
N ALA A 228 12.85 -3.86 8.50
CA ALA A 228 13.12 -2.80 7.54
C ALA A 228 13.46 -3.36 6.16
N VAL A 229 14.40 -4.31 6.07
CA VAL A 229 14.76 -4.97 4.80
C VAL A 229 13.55 -5.67 4.18
N PHE A 230 12.80 -6.41 5.00
CA PHE A 230 11.57 -7.06 4.55
C PHE A 230 10.57 -6.04 3.97
N THR A 231 10.36 -4.90 4.64
CA THR A 231 9.46 -3.87 4.13
C THR A 231 9.94 -3.25 2.83
N HIS A 232 11.26 -3.06 2.65
CA HIS A 232 11.83 -2.55 1.40
C HIS A 232 11.53 -3.52 0.25
N ILE A 233 11.75 -4.82 0.46
CA ILE A 233 11.52 -5.86 -0.54
C ILE A 233 10.03 -5.96 -0.90
N VAL A 234 9.14 -6.10 0.10
CA VAL A 234 7.71 -6.27 -0.16
C VAL A 234 7.11 -5.02 -0.82
N LEU A 235 7.53 -3.81 -0.41
CA LEU A 235 7.12 -2.57 -1.06
C LEU A 235 7.58 -2.52 -2.52
N CYS A 236 8.83 -2.87 -2.80
CA CYS A 236 9.40 -2.88 -4.16
C CYS A 236 8.63 -3.85 -5.06
N LEU A 237 8.50 -5.11 -4.63
CA LEU A 237 7.85 -6.17 -5.41
C LEU A 237 6.38 -5.88 -5.70
N ASN A 238 5.61 -5.38 -4.73
CA ASN A 238 4.18 -5.10 -4.93
C ASN A 238 3.94 -3.91 -5.86
N ILE A 239 4.88 -2.96 -5.92
CA ILE A 239 4.79 -1.82 -6.82
C ILE A 239 5.17 -2.22 -8.23
N LEU A 240 6.29 -2.94 -8.41
CA LEU A 240 6.71 -3.47 -9.72
C LEU A 240 5.70 -4.44 -10.33
N SER A 241 5.00 -5.20 -9.49
CA SER A 241 3.95 -6.13 -9.94
C SER A 241 2.59 -5.44 -10.17
N GLU A 242 2.51 -4.12 -10.02
CA GLU A 242 1.27 -3.32 -10.06
C GLU A 242 0.13 -3.99 -9.26
N ASN A 243 0.45 -4.48 -8.05
CA ASN A 243 -0.50 -5.23 -7.21
C ASN A 243 -1.48 -4.30 -6.47
N TYR A 244 -2.11 -3.41 -7.22
CA TYR A 244 -3.09 -2.44 -6.77
C TYR A 244 -4.00 -2.03 -7.95
N VAL A 245 -5.20 -1.50 -7.66
CA VAL A 245 -6.16 -1.07 -8.68
C VAL A 245 -6.47 0.41 -8.49
N ILE A 246 -6.05 1.25 -9.45
CA ILE A 246 -6.41 2.66 -9.42
C ILE A 246 -7.86 2.81 -9.92
N ILE A 247 -8.70 3.48 -9.12
CA ILE A 247 -10.03 3.90 -9.56
C ILE A 247 -9.85 5.08 -10.52
N GLU A 248 -10.31 4.92 -11.75
CA GLU A 248 -10.19 5.98 -12.74
C GLU A 248 -11.13 7.16 -12.42
N PRO A 249 -10.69 8.40 -12.69
CA PRO A 249 -11.57 9.56 -12.59
C PRO A 249 -12.76 9.41 -13.54
N VAL A 250 -13.93 9.90 -13.12
CA VAL A 250 -15.12 9.98 -13.99
C VAL A 250 -14.73 10.80 -15.23
N THR A 251 -14.83 10.19 -16.40
CA THR A 251 -14.42 10.84 -17.65
C THR A 251 -15.36 12.00 -17.99
N ALA A 252 -14.88 13.00 -18.74
CA ALA A 252 -15.74 14.10 -19.21
C ALA A 252 -16.96 13.57 -19.98
N LYS A 253 -16.74 12.56 -20.82
CA LYS A 253 -17.79 11.83 -21.54
C LYS A 253 -18.79 11.16 -20.60
N GLU A 254 -18.32 10.55 -19.51
CA GLU A 254 -19.20 9.95 -18.50
C GLU A 254 -20.01 11.02 -17.73
N LYS A 255 -19.40 12.18 -17.44
CA LYS A 255 -20.12 13.33 -16.88
C LYS A 255 -21.17 13.88 -17.84
N GLU A 256 -20.87 13.98 -19.13
CA GLU A 256 -21.82 14.40 -20.17
C GLU A 256 -22.98 13.41 -20.33
N ILE A 257 -22.70 12.10 -20.36
CA ILE A 257 -23.74 11.05 -20.38
C ILE A 257 -24.62 11.15 -19.13
N THR A 258 -24.01 11.44 -17.97
CA THR A 258 -24.75 11.61 -16.72
C THR A 258 -25.62 12.86 -16.72
N ALA A 259 -25.08 13.99 -17.19
CA ALA A 259 -25.74 15.30 -17.22
C ALA A 259 -26.83 15.39 -18.28
N SER A 260 -26.65 14.73 -19.44
CA SER A 260 -27.67 14.68 -20.49
C SER A 260 -28.87 13.81 -20.11
N GLY A 261 -28.75 12.96 -19.08
CA GLY A 261 -29.78 11.98 -18.70
C GLY A 261 -30.09 10.96 -19.81
N ASN A 262 -29.34 10.99 -20.92
CA ASN A 262 -29.59 10.22 -22.12
C ASN A 262 -28.91 8.86 -22.00
N TYR A 263 -29.31 8.11 -20.98
CA TYR A 263 -28.90 6.73 -20.82
C TYR A 263 -29.64 5.92 -21.87
N ALA A 264 -28.91 5.28 -22.79
CA ALA A 264 -29.49 4.22 -23.59
C ALA A 264 -30.06 3.18 -22.60
N GLN A 265 -31.39 2.99 -22.59
CA GLN A 265 -32.06 2.14 -21.60
C GLN A 265 -31.31 0.82 -21.45
N LEU A 266 -30.74 0.60 -20.27
CA LEU A 266 -30.15 -0.68 -19.92
C LEU A 266 -31.30 -1.63 -19.58
N GLY A 267 -31.51 -2.61 -20.44
CA GLY A 267 -32.36 -3.76 -20.18
C GLY A 267 -31.51 -4.99 -19.90
N ARG A 268 -32.05 -5.96 -19.15
CA ARG A 268 -31.39 -7.24 -18.86
C ARG A 268 -30.85 -7.90 -20.12
N GLN A 269 -31.70 -8.00 -21.15
CA GLN A 269 -31.35 -8.61 -22.43
C GLN A 269 -30.11 -7.97 -23.09
N ARG A 270 -29.94 -6.64 -22.99
CA ARG A 270 -28.80 -5.94 -23.58
C ARG A 270 -27.50 -6.27 -22.83
N VAL A 271 -27.55 -6.31 -21.50
CA VAL A 271 -26.40 -6.65 -20.64
C VAL A 271 -26.03 -8.13 -20.80
N GLU A 272 -27.02 -9.02 -20.80
CA GLU A 272 -26.83 -10.46 -21.01
C GLU A 272 -26.24 -10.74 -22.39
N LYS A 273 -26.80 -10.16 -23.47
CA LYS A 273 -26.27 -10.30 -24.82
C LYS A 273 -24.84 -9.77 -24.95
N TYR A 274 -24.50 -8.69 -24.24
CA TYR A 274 -23.13 -8.18 -24.18
C TYR A 274 -22.18 -9.19 -23.53
N LEU A 275 -22.59 -9.77 -22.40
CA LEU A 275 -21.78 -10.77 -21.69
C LEU A 275 -21.66 -12.08 -22.46
N GLU A 276 -22.72 -12.53 -23.13
CA GLU A 276 -22.72 -13.76 -23.93
C GLU A 276 -21.86 -13.63 -25.19
N ASN A 277 -22.00 -12.51 -25.92
CA ASN A 277 -21.31 -12.34 -27.20
C ASN A 277 -19.86 -11.90 -27.04
N LYS A 278 -19.58 -10.93 -26.17
CA LYS A 278 -18.21 -10.41 -25.99
C LYS A 278 -17.42 -11.14 -24.92
N LYS A 279 -18.08 -11.84 -23.99
CA LYS A 279 -17.46 -12.55 -22.85
C LYS A 279 -16.37 -11.75 -22.12
N PRO A 280 -16.59 -10.47 -21.79
CA PRO A 280 -15.57 -9.64 -21.16
C PRO A 280 -15.20 -10.13 -19.75
N TYR A 281 -16.05 -10.95 -19.12
CA TYR A 281 -15.79 -11.60 -17.84
C TYR A 281 -14.57 -12.54 -17.89
N LEU A 282 -14.13 -12.98 -19.06
CA LEU A 282 -12.90 -13.77 -19.23
C LEU A 282 -11.62 -12.95 -19.03
N ASN A 283 -11.71 -11.61 -19.10
CA ASN A 283 -10.58 -10.75 -18.79
C ASN A 283 -10.49 -10.59 -17.26
N PRO A 284 -9.39 -10.99 -16.59
CA PRO A 284 -9.23 -10.79 -15.15
C PRO A 284 -9.24 -9.31 -14.75
N GLU A 285 -8.81 -8.40 -15.63
CA GLU A 285 -8.74 -6.96 -15.38
C GLU A 285 -10.05 -6.21 -15.65
N PHE A 286 -11.15 -6.91 -15.95
CA PHE A 286 -12.41 -6.30 -16.32
C PHE A 286 -13.02 -5.44 -15.18
N LYS A 287 -13.25 -4.16 -15.47
CA LYS A 287 -13.79 -3.17 -14.53
C LYS A 287 -15.19 -2.70 -14.95
N ILE A 288 -15.90 -2.09 -14.00
CA ILE A 288 -17.21 -1.49 -14.26
C ILE A 288 -17.14 -0.35 -15.30
N THR A 289 -16.00 0.34 -15.39
CA THR A 289 -15.77 1.41 -16.39
C THR A 289 -15.67 0.86 -17.81
N ASP A 290 -15.16 -0.36 -17.99
CA ASP A 290 -15.13 -1.02 -19.30
C ASP A 290 -16.54 -1.37 -19.74
N MET A 291 -17.34 -1.93 -18.83
CA MET A 291 -18.76 -2.20 -19.10
C MET A 291 -19.55 -0.91 -19.39
N ALA A 292 -19.30 0.17 -18.63
CA ALA A 292 -19.94 1.46 -18.85
C ALA A 292 -19.59 2.03 -20.24
N ARG A 293 -18.33 1.93 -20.65
CA ARG A 293 -17.86 2.35 -21.98
C ARG A 293 -18.53 1.55 -23.09
N ASP A 294 -18.54 0.23 -22.98
CA ASP A 294 -19.08 -0.67 -24.00
C ASP A 294 -20.61 -0.57 -24.15
N LEU A 295 -21.31 -0.27 -23.05
CA LEU A 295 -22.76 -0.13 -23.04
C LEU A 295 -23.23 1.32 -23.22
N PHE A 296 -22.31 2.27 -23.44
CA PHE A 296 -22.58 3.70 -23.56
C PHE A 296 -23.40 4.24 -22.36
N SER A 297 -22.88 3.98 -21.16
CA SER A 297 -23.48 4.34 -19.87
C SER A 297 -22.41 4.94 -18.93
N ASN A 298 -22.76 5.15 -17.66
CA ASN A 298 -21.82 5.50 -16.60
C ASN A 298 -21.74 4.40 -15.53
N ARG A 299 -20.65 4.37 -14.77
CA ARG A 299 -20.38 3.36 -13.74
C ARG A 299 -21.45 3.33 -12.64
N THR A 300 -21.98 4.49 -12.27
CA THR A 300 -23.01 4.64 -11.23
C THR A 300 -24.32 3.98 -11.66
N TYR A 301 -24.74 4.22 -12.90
CA TYR A 301 -25.95 3.68 -13.50
C TYR A 301 -25.81 2.17 -13.74
N ILE A 302 -24.64 1.70 -14.19
CA ILE A 302 -24.34 0.27 -14.29
C ILE A 302 -24.43 -0.39 -12.91
N SER A 303 -23.80 0.18 -11.88
CA SER A 303 -23.84 -0.38 -10.51
C SER A 303 -25.27 -0.40 -9.96
N ALA A 304 -26.02 0.68 -10.12
CA ALA A 304 -27.41 0.78 -9.69
C ALA A 304 -28.31 -0.22 -10.45
N PHE A 305 -28.12 -0.36 -11.76
CA PHE A 305 -28.81 -1.34 -12.59
C PHE A 305 -28.53 -2.77 -12.11
N ILE A 306 -27.27 -3.13 -11.88
CA ILE A 306 -26.90 -4.48 -11.44
C ILE A 306 -27.50 -4.79 -10.06
N ASN A 307 -27.42 -3.84 -9.12
CA ASN A 307 -28.03 -4.01 -7.80
C ASN A 307 -29.56 -4.16 -7.89
N ARG A 308 -30.22 -3.35 -8.72
CA ARG A 308 -31.69 -3.38 -8.87
C ARG A 308 -32.17 -4.66 -9.55
N GLU A 309 -31.53 -5.07 -10.65
CA GLU A 309 -31.98 -6.20 -11.45
C GLU A 309 -31.49 -7.55 -10.91
N TYR A 310 -30.24 -7.62 -10.45
CA TYR A 310 -29.62 -8.89 -10.05
C TYR A 310 -29.43 -9.03 -8.55
N GLY A 311 -29.71 -8.00 -7.74
CA GLY A 311 -29.62 -8.05 -6.28
C GLY A 311 -28.20 -8.22 -5.74
N VAL A 312 -27.19 -7.98 -6.57
CA VAL A 312 -25.77 -8.19 -6.25
C VAL A 312 -24.94 -7.01 -6.73
N ASN A 313 -23.71 -6.85 -6.23
CA ASN A 313 -22.78 -5.85 -6.76
C ASN A 313 -22.11 -6.32 -8.06
N PHE A 314 -21.42 -5.40 -8.75
CA PHE A 314 -20.72 -5.66 -10.01
C PHE A 314 -19.74 -6.84 -9.91
N ASN A 315 -18.96 -6.91 -8.83
CA ASN A 315 -18.00 -7.97 -8.62
C ASN A 315 -18.66 -9.35 -8.60
N ARG A 316 -19.69 -9.51 -7.78
CA ARG A 316 -20.44 -10.77 -7.65
C ARG A 316 -21.17 -11.11 -8.95
N PHE A 317 -21.73 -10.10 -9.62
CA PHE A 317 -22.35 -10.27 -10.93
C PHE A 317 -21.40 -10.91 -11.95
N ILE A 318 -20.21 -10.33 -12.16
CA ILE A 318 -19.21 -10.87 -13.11
C ILE A 318 -18.68 -12.22 -12.65
N ASN A 319 -18.40 -12.39 -11.35
CA ASN A 319 -17.88 -13.66 -10.84
C ASN A 319 -18.89 -14.81 -10.99
N ASN A 320 -20.20 -14.56 -10.99
CA ASN A 320 -21.19 -15.58 -11.32
C ASN A 320 -21.04 -16.09 -12.76
N TYR A 321 -20.73 -15.22 -13.72
CA TYR A 321 -20.44 -15.64 -15.11
C TYR A 321 -19.13 -16.43 -15.18
N ARG A 322 -18.09 -15.98 -14.48
CA ARG A 322 -16.81 -16.72 -14.41
C ARG A 322 -16.97 -18.12 -13.78
N LEU A 323 -17.77 -18.26 -12.73
CA LEU A 323 -18.05 -19.56 -12.11
C LEU A 323 -18.79 -20.51 -13.07
N LYS A 324 -19.79 -20.00 -13.82
CA LYS A 324 -20.46 -20.78 -14.87
C LYS A 324 -19.48 -21.23 -15.96
N GLU A 325 -18.54 -20.37 -16.33
CA GLU A 325 -17.50 -20.72 -17.32
C GLU A 325 -16.52 -21.78 -16.79
N VAL A 326 -16.12 -21.71 -15.51
CA VAL A 326 -15.31 -22.78 -14.88
C VAL A 326 -16.02 -24.13 -15.00
N GLU A 327 -17.32 -24.18 -14.71
CA GLU A 327 -18.09 -25.42 -14.78
C GLU A 327 -18.21 -25.94 -16.22
N ARG A 328 -18.44 -25.03 -17.18
CA ARG A 328 -18.46 -25.35 -18.61
C ARG A 328 -17.13 -25.95 -19.08
N LEU A 329 -16.00 -25.31 -18.74
CA LEU A 329 -14.66 -25.76 -19.12
C LEU A 329 -14.29 -27.10 -18.45
N ARG A 330 -14.71 -27.32 -17.20
CA ARG A 330 -14.54 -28.62 -16.52
C ARG A 330 -15.30 -29.74 -17.22
N SER A 331 -16.57 -29.49 -17.53
CA SER A 331 -17.41 -30.46 -18.23
C SER A 331 -16.83 -30.81 -19.60
N GLU A 332 -16.36 -29.80 -20.33
CA GLU A 332 -15.71 -29.97 -21.64
C GLU A 332 -14.40 -30.78 -21.53
N ALA A 333 -13.55 -30.50 -20.55
CA ALA A 333 -12.31 -31.24 -20.34
C ALA A 333 -12.57 -32.72 -19.99
N VAL A 334 -13.59 -33.00 -19.18
CA VAL A 334 -14.03 -34.37 -18.85
C VAL A 334 -14.52 -35.09 -20.10
N GLN A 335 -15.37 -34.46 -20.90
CA GLN A 335 -15.89 -35.05 -22.15
C GLN A 335 -14.77 -35.36 -23.15
N LYS A 336 -13.79 -34.46 -23.29
CA LYS A 336 -12.65 -34.63 -24.20
C LYS A 336 -11.51 -35.48 -23.63
N LYS A 337 -11.65 -36.01 -22.40
CA LYS A 337 -10.60 -36.75 -21.65
C LYS A 337 -9.26 -35.99 -21.59
N GLN A 338 -9.30 -34.67 -21.53
CA GLN A 338 -8.11 -33.83 -21.46
C GLN A 338 -7.63 -33.71 -20.02
N LYS A 339 -6.32 -33.86 -19.80
CA LYS A 339 -5.68 -33.56 -18.52
C LYS A 339 -5.35 -32.07 -18.44
N VAL A 340 -6.34 -31.25 -18.09
CA VAL A 340 -6.15 -29.82 -17.82
C VAL A 340 -6.12 -29.61 -16.31
N SER A 341 -5.17 -28.82 -15.81
CA SER A 341 -5.10 -28.54 -14.38
C SER A 341 -6.28 -27.68 -13.92
N SER A 342 -6.71 -27.85 -12.67
CA SER A 342 -7.78 -27.00 -12.10
C SER A 342 -7.42 -25.52 -12.11
N LEU A 343 -6.13 -25.17 -12.03
CA LEU A 343 -5.66 -23.80 -12.08
C LEU A 343 -5.80 -23.21 -13.49
N GLU A 344 -5.41 -23.94 -14.54
CA GLU A 344 -5.57 -23.48 -15.93
C GLU A 344 -7.03 -23.20 -16.27
N ILE A 345 -7.94 -24.10 -15.89
CA ILE A 345 -9.39 -23.88 -16.08
C ILE A 345 -9.84 -22.58 -15.41
N VAL A 346 -9.39 -22.34 -14.17
CA VAL A 346 -9.74 -21.15 -13.40
C VAL A 346 -9.20 -19.88 -14.07
N ILE A 347 -7.97 -19.91 -14.58
CA ILE A 347 -7.36 -18.79 -15.29
C ILE A 347 -8.10 -18.53 -16.61
N HIS A 348 -8.42 -19.58 -17.38
CA HIS A 348 -9.18 -19.47 -18.62
C HIS A 348 -10.60 -18.94 -18.44
N ALA A 349 -11.21 -19.17 -17.27
CA ALA A 349 -12.51 -18.61 -16.92
C ALA A 349 -12.44 -17.13 -16.47
N GLY A 350 -11.25 -16.50 -16.48
CA GLY A 350 -11.06 -15.09 -16.19
C GLY A 350 -10.79 -14.75 -14.73
N PHE A 351 -10.50 -15.73 -13.88
CA PHE A 351 -9.95 -15.45 -12.55
C PHE A 351 -8.44 -15.25 -12.65
N SER A 352 -7.89 -14.26 -11.94
CA SER A 352 -6.43 -14.05 -11.90
C SER A 352 -5.67 -15.14 -11.18
N ASN A 353 -6.31 -15.84 -10.24
CA ASN A 353 -5.73 -16.96 -9.50
C ASN A 353 -6.80 -17.83 -8.83
N TYR A 354 -6.36 -18.97 -8.30
CA TYR A 354 -7.22 -19.94 -7.62
C TYR A 354 -7.92 -19.39 -6.37
N ARG A 355 -7.28 -18.46 -5.65
CA ARG A 355 -7.86 -17.87 -4.43
C ARG A 355 -9.07 -16.99 -4.75
N SER A 356 -9.02 -16.21 -5.83
CA SER A 356 -10.16 -15.43 -6.34
C SER A 356 -11.36 -16.32 -6.65
N TYR A 357 -11.12 -17.44 -7.36
CA TYR A 357 -12.14 -18.43 -7.66
C TYR A 357 -12.74 -19.05 -6.39
N PHE A 358 -11.90 -19.50 -5.46
CA PHE A 358 -12.37 -20.14 -4.23
C PHE A 358 -13.25 -19.21 -3.39
N ARG A 359 -12.86 -17.92 -3.30
CA ARG A 359 -13.66 -16.92 -2.60
C ARG A 359 -15.01 -16.68 -3.28
N ALA A 360 -15.03 -16.53 -4.62
CA ALA A 360 -16.27 -16.38 -5.37
C ALA A 360 -17.21 -17.57 -5.18
N LYS A 361 -16.67 -18.79 -5.23
CA LYS A 361 -17.42 -20.03 -4.98
C LYS A 361 -18.01 -20.08 -3.57
N ASN A 362 -17.24 -19.72 -2.54
CA ASN A 362 -17.71 -19.73 -1.16
C ASN A 362 -18.82 -18.71 -0.89
N LEU A 363 -18.78 -17.54 -1.56
CA LEU A 363 -19.86 -16.55 -1.46
C LEU A 363 -21.18 -17.16 -1.95
N VAL A 364 -21.21 -17.73 -3.15
CA VAL A 364 -22.40 -18.38 -3.72
C VAL A 364 -22.93 -19.51 -2.82
N ASN A 365 -22.04 -20.34 -2.27
CA ASN A 365 -22.44 -21.42 -1.36
C ASN A 365 -23.07 -20.88 -0.07
N ASN A 366 -22.52 -19.81 0.51
CA ASN A 366 -23.07 -19.21 1.72
C ASN A 366 -24.46 -18.60 1.48
N ASP A 367 -24.69 -18.03 0.30
CA ASP A 367 -26.01 -17.52 -0.08
C ASP A 367 -27.05 -18.64 -0.18
N ALA A 368 -26.70 -19.77 -0.81
CA ALA A 368 -27.57 -20.95 -0.90
C ALA A 368 -27.97 -21.46 0.49
N VAL A 369 -27.01 -21.59 1.41
CA VAL A 369 -27.27 -22.00 2.80
C VAL A 369 -28.11 -20.97 3.57
N SER A 370 -27.94 -19.68 3.28
CA SER A 370 -28.72 -18.61 3.95
C SER A 370 -30.17 -18.54 3.48
N ILE A 371 -30.45 -18.93 2.23
CA ILE A 371 -31.80 -19.04 1.69
C ILE A 371 -32.50 -20.22 2.37
N ASP A 372 -31.88 -21.40 2.42
CA ASP A 372 -32.47 -22.58 3.08
C ASP A 372 -32.77 -22.36 4.57
N LYS A 373 -32.02 -21.50 5.26
CA LYS A 373 -32.28 -21.12 6.66
C LYS A 373 -33.39 -20.08 6.86
N LYS A 374 -33.84 -19.38 5.82
CA LYS A 374 -34.95 -18.42 5.89
C LYS A 374 -36.32 -19.07 5.63
N TRP A 375 -36.32 -20.30 5.13
CA TRP A 375 -37.53 -21.06 4.78
C TRP A 375 -37.77 -22.28 5.69
N ASN A 376 -36.94 -22.45 6.72
CA ASN A 376 -37.16 -23.31 7.89
C ASN A 376 -37.35 -22.43 9.12
#